data_AF-A0A7Y2YTI8-F1
#
_entry.id   AF-A0A7Y2YTI8-F1
#
_cell.length_a   1.000
_cell.length_b   1.000
_cell.length_c   1.000
_cell.angle_alpha   90.00
_cell.angle_beta   90.00
_cell.angle_gamma   90.00
#
_symmetry.space_group_name_H-M   'P 1'
#
loop_
_entity.id
_entity.type
_entity.pdbx_description
1 polymer ?
#
loop_
_entity_poly.entity_id
_entity_poly.type
_entity_poly.pdbx_seq_one_letter_code
_entity_poly.pdbx_strand_id
1 'polypeptide(L)'
;MRGLILVIAGMLTVPNALGVEALSTQELMSHCEKYYDKKAREDRVFCTRYIQGFIDGAVATDERVTRNVIGEYGEEETFSQRAARTRIGNRLKRYGSSVYADFCLGDPVPLEEVVEHVVQDAVDPDRVAANPLARDLVYQTVREHYPCPDGD
;
A
#
# COMPACT_ATOMS: atom_id res chain seq x y z
N MET A 1 46.38 -14.40 -38.54
CA MET A 1 46.02 -14.54 -37.11
C MET A 1 46.24 -13.22 -36.37
N ARG A 2 45.41 -12.20 -36.60
CA ARG A 2 45.38 -10.94 -35.84
C ARG A 2 44.01 -10.31 -36.11
N GLY A 3 43.01 -10.68 -35.32
CA GLY A 3 41.65 -10.20 -35.56
C GLY A 3 40.55 -10.83 -34.71
N LEU A 4 40.89 -11.72 -33.77
CA LEU A 4 39.93 -12.43 -32.93
C LEU A 4 40.11 -12.14 -31.43
N ILE A 5 40.72 -11.02 -31.06
CA ILE A 5 40.94 -10.64 -29.65
C ILE A 5 40.50 -9.19 -29.47
N LEU A 6 39.22 -8.89 -29.63
CA LEU A 6 38.68 -7.55 -29.27
C LEU A 6 37.19 -7.55 -28.92
N VAL A 7 36.53 -8.71 -28.77
CA VAL A 7 35.08 -8.78 -28.48
C VAL A 7 34.75 -9.14 -27.02
N ILE A 8 35.73 -9.57 -26.21
CA ILE A 8 35.45 -10.08 -24.85
C ILE A 8 35.45 -8.97 -23.77
N ALA A 9 35.93 -7.76 -24.06
CA ALA A 9 36.15 -6.72 -23.05
C ALA A 9 34.93 -5.78 -22.78
N GLY A 10 33.73 -6.13 -23.23
CA GLY A 10 32.55 -5.24 -23.16
C GLY A 10 31.49 -5.55 -22.11
N MET A 11 31.59 -6.65 -21.35
CA MET A 11 30.45 -7.19 -20.57
C MET A 11 30.46 -6.92 -19.05
N LEU A 12 31.32 -6.06 -18.51
CA LEU A 12 31.44 -5.91 -17.03
C LEU A 12 31.08 -4.52 -16.48
N THR A 13 30.27 -3.73 -17.18
CA THR A 13 29.74 -2.46 -16.62
C THR A 13 28.23 -2.37 -16.78
N VAL A 14 27.51 -3.43 -16.43
CA VAL A 14 26.09 -3.26 -16.08
C VAL A 14 26.10 -2.73 -14.64
N PRO A 15 25.69 -1.47 -14.38
CA PRO A 15 25.47 -1.06 -13.00
C PRO A 15 24.50 -2.06 -12.38
N ASN A 16 24.81 -2.56 -11.18
CA ASN A 16 23.85 -3.31 -10.39
C ASN A 16 22.58 -2.47 -10.37
N ALA A 17 21.52 -2.94 -11.02
CA ALA A 17 20.21 -2.32 -10.89
C ALA A 17 19.84 -2.50 -9.41
N LEU A 18 20.16 -1.50 -8.61
CA LEU A 18 19.67 -1.39 -7.24
C LEU A 18 18.15 -1.51 -7.37
N GLY A 19 17.58 -2.47 -6.65
CA GLY A 19 16.14 -2.69 -6.65
C GLY A 19 15.39 -1.39 -6.39
N VAL A 20 14.12 -1.34 -6.79
CA VAL A 20 13.22 -0.18 -6.62
C VAL A 20 13.48 0.48 -5.26
N GLU A 21 14.07 1.67 -5.27
CA GLU A 21 14.33 2.42 -4.04
C GLU A 21 12.97 2.75 -3.39
N ALA A 22 12.80 2.32 -2.15
CA ALA A 22 11.56 2.57 -1.42
C ALA A 22 11.50 4.04 -1.03
N LEU A 23 10.40 4.71 -1.37
CA LEU A 23 10.16 6.10 -1.00
C LEU A 23 10.22 6.24 0.54
N SER A 24 11.04 7.15 1.02
CA SER A 24 11.11 7.46 2.44
C SER A 24 9.92 8.28 2.89
N THR A 25 9.58 8.20 4.18
CA THR A 25 8.51 9.04 4.75
C THR A 25 8.86 10.52 4.65
N GLN A 26 10.13 10.89 4.83
CA GLN A 26 10.59 12.27 4.72
C GLN A 26 10.38 12.83 3.31
N GLU A 27 10.68 12.05 2.27
CA GLU A 27 10.43 12.45 0.88
C GLU A 27 8.93 12.62 0.62
N LEU A 28 8.08 11.66 1.04
CA LEU A 28 6.63 11.82 0.92
C LEU A 28 6.15 13.09 1.65
N MET A 29 6.66 13.36 2.85
CA MET A 29 6.22 14.50 3.66
C MET A 29 6.68 15.86 3.14
N SER A 30 7.82 15.92 2.44
CA SER A 30 8.24 17.15 1.75
C SER A 30 7.23 17.62 0.69
N HIS A 31 6.37 16.72 0.21
CA HIS A 31 5.24 17.02 -0.66
C HIS A 31 3.93 17.17 0.11
N CYS A 32 3.64 16.25 1.04
CA CYS A 32 2.38 16.25 1.78
C CYS A 32 2.22 17.44 2.74
N GLU A 33 3.30 18.04 3.24
CA GLU A 33 3.23 19.26 4.07
C GLU A 33 2.57 20.44 3.34
N LYS A 34 2.60 20.44 2.00
CA LYS A 34 1.99 21.47 1.15
C LYS A 34 0.59 21.10 0.70
N TYR A 35 -0.02 20.06 1.28
CA TYR A 35 -1.31 19.54 0.83
C TYR A 35 -2.43 20.60 0.78
N TYR A 36 -2.43 21.51 1.75
CA TYR A 36 -3.41 22.58 1.85
C TYR A 36 -3.05 23.86 1.05
N ASP A 37 -1.85 23.96 0.49
CA ASP A 37 -1.47 25.08 -0.37
C ASP A 37 -2.05 24.89 -1.78
N LYS A 38 -3.07 25.69 -2.11
CA LYS A 38 -3.73 25.66 -3.42
C LYS A 38 -2.79 25.96 -4.59
N LYS A 39 -1.64 26.60 -4.36
CA LYS A 39 -0.62 26.89 -5.38
C LYS A 39 0.37 25.74 -5.57
N ALA A 40 0.55 24.85 -4.58
CA ALA A 40 1.46 23.72 -4.61
C ALA A 40 0.87 22.51 -5.35
N ARG A 41 0.46 22.70 -6.61
CA ARG A 41 -0.25 21.68 -7.40
C ARG A 41 0.54 20.37 -7.52
N GLU A 42 1.84 20.46 -7.79
CA GLU A 42 2.69 19.29 -8.03
C GLU A 42 2.85 18.46 -6.75
N ASP A 43 3.17 19.11 -5.63
CA ASP A 43 3.30 18.48 -4.32
C ASP A 43 2.00 17.80 -3.88
N ARG A 44 0.85 18.48 -4.07
CA ARG A 44 -0.48 17.92 -3.77
C ARG A 44 -0.79 16.67 -4.60
N VAL A 45 -0.47 16.72 -5.90
CA VAL A 45 -0.67 15.59 -6.81
C VAL A 45 0.24 14.43 -6.40
N PHE A 46 1.50 14.69 -6.07
CA PHE A 46 2.42 13.66 -5.61
C PHE A 46 1.91 12.96 -4.35
N CYS A 47 1.58 13.73 -3.30
CA CYS A 47 1.05 13.21 -2.05
C CYS A 47 -0.19 12.33 -2.28
N THR A 48 -1.18 12.87 -3.01
CA THR A 48 -2.44 12.18 -3.29
C THR A 48 -2.22 10.90 -4.08
N ARG A 49 -1.39 10.93 -5.13
CA ARG A 49 -1.19 9.77 -6.01
C ARG A 49 -0.35 8.67 -5.39
N TYR A 50 0.59 9.01 -4.51
CA TYR A 50 1.31 7.99 -3.75
C TYR A 50 0.36 7.22 -2.83
N ILE A 51 -0.46 7.93 -2.05
CA ILE A 51 -1.42 7.34 -1.12
C ILE A 51 -2.49 6.54 -1.88
N GLN A 52 -3.00 7.08 -2.99
CA GLN A 52 -3.90 6.33 -3.86
C GLN A 52 -3.24 5.05 -4.37
N GLY A 53 -1.99 5.12 -4.86
CA GLY A 53 -1.27 3.96 -5.35
C GLY A 53 -1.02 2.90 -4.27
N PHE A 54 -0.81 3.31 -3.02
CA PHE A 54 -0.73 2.40 -1.88
C PHE A 54 -2.07 1.68 -1.67
N ILE A 55 -3.19 2.41 -1.65
CA ILE A 55 -4.52 1.83 -1.47
C ILE A 55 -4.85 0.88 -2.62
N ASP A 56 -4.67 1.33 -3.86
CA ASP A 56 -4.89 0.51 -5.06
C ASP A 56 -4.02 -0.75 -5.03
N GLY A 57 -2.78 -0.62 -4.56
CA GLY A 57 -1.84 -1.73 -4.37
C GLY A 57 -2.33 -2.74 -3.34
N ALA A 58 -2.72 -2.29 -2.14
CA ALA A 58 -3.25 -3.14 -1.07
C ALA A 58 -4.53 -3.87 -1.52
N VAL A 59 -5.48 -3.13 -2.10
CA VAL A 59 -6.73 -3.65 -2.66
C VAL A 59 -6.46 -4.69 -3.76
N ALA A 60 -5.50 -4.46 -4.65
CA ALA A 60 -5.18 -5.36 -5.75
C ALA A 60 -4.42 -6.62 -5.33
N THR A 61 -3.51 -6.53 -4.34
CA THR A 61 -2.83 -7.70 -3.79
C THR A 61 -3.81 -8.61 -3.06
N ASP A 62 -4.77 -8.03 -2.35
CA ASP A 62 -5.76 -8.77 -1.60
C ASP A 62 -6.74 -9.52 -2.49
N GLU A 63 -7.24 -8.92 -3.58
CA GLU A 63 -8.14 -9.62 -4.52
C GLU A 63 -7.44 -10.80 -5.22
N ARG A 64 -6.16 -10.64 -5.60
CA ARG A 64 -5.39 -11.68 -6.31
C ARG A 64 -4.93 -12.80 -5.38
N VAL A 65 -4.49 -12.50 -4.16
CA VAL A 65 -4.18 -13.50 -3.14
C VAL A 65 -5.44 -14.28 -2.78
N THR A 66 -6.59 -13.59 -2.68
CA THR A 66 -7.89 -14.21 -2.39
C THR A 66 -8.31 -15.23 -3.44
N ARG A 67 -8.14 -14.97 -4.74
CA ARG A 67 -8.44 -15.97 -5.79
C ARG A 67 -7.59 -17.23 -5.66
N ASN A 68 -6.34 -17.10 -5.24
CA ASN A 68 -5.44 -18.24 -5.08
C ASN A 68 -5.74 -19.03 -3.80
N VAL A 69 -6.01 -18.33 -2.69
CA VAL A 69 -6.31 -18.94 -1.38
C VAL A 69 -7.71 -19.57 -1.37
N ILE A 70 -8.73 -18.93 -1.95
CA ILE A 70 -10.07 -19.52 -2.12
C ILE A 70 -10.04 -20.75 -3.05
N GLY A 71 -9.14 -20.78 -4.03
CA GLY A 71 -8.96 -21.91 -4.94
C GLY A 71 -8.39 -23.18 -4.28
N GLU A 72 -7.69 -23.05 -3.15
CA GLU A 72 -7.02 -24.18 -2.48
C GLU A 72 -7.85 -24.83 -1.35
N TYR A 73 -8.98 -24.25 -0.92
CA TYR A 73 -9.84 -24.84 0.12
C TYR A 73 -10.78 -25.93 -0.42
N GLY A 74 -10.18 -27.00 -0.95
CA GLY A 74 -10.85 -28.24 -1.36
C GLY A 74 -11.00 -29.28 -0.23
N GLU A 75 -10.76 -28.93 1.03
CA GLU A 75 -10.90 -29.84 2.18
C GLU A 75 -12.06 -29.42 3.12
N GLU A 76 -12.62 -30.39 3.85
CA GLU A 76 -13.83 -30.25 4.66
C GLU A 76 -13.77 -29.06 5.66
N GLU A 77 -14.51 -27.99 5.37
CA GLU A 77 -14.59 -26.80 6.22
C GLU A 77 -15.21 -27.12 7.59
N THR A 78 -14.49 -26.75 8.66
CA THR A 78 -15.00 -26.72 10.04
C THR A 78 -16.05 -25.63 10.24
N PHE A 79 -16.88 -25.74 11.30
CA PHE A 79 -17.90 -24.73 11.64
C PHE A 79 -17.28 -23.32 11.86
N SER A 80 -16.11 -23.26 12.50
CA SER A 80 -15.36 -22.01 12.70
C SER A 80 -14.88 -21.40 11.38
N GLN A 81 -14.43 -22.23 10.42
CA GLN A 81 -14.06 -21.78 9.09
C GLN A 81 -15.26 -21.23 8.31
N ARG A 82 -16.45 -21.88 8.38
CA ARG A 82 -17.68 -21.35 7.76
C ARG A 82 -18.15 -20.04 8.39
N ALA A 83 -18.08 -19.93 9.72
CA ALA A 83 -18.44 -18.71 10.43
C ALA A 83 -17.49 -17.56 10.07
N ALA A 84 -16.18 -17.83 10.03
CA ALA A 84 -15.17 -16.87 9.57
C ALA A 84 -15.42 -16.45 8.12
N ARG A 85 -15.69 -17.40 7.21
CA ARG A 85 -16.01 -17.11 5.80
C ARG A 85 -17.26 -16.25 5.64
N THR A 86 -18.32 -16.51 6.40
CA THR A 86 -19.57 -15.73 6.34
C THR A 86 -19.35 -14.31 6.85
N ARG A 87 -18.60 -14.17 7.96
CA ARG A 87 -18.23 -12.86 8.52
C ARG A 87 -17.34 -12.06 7.57
N ILE A 88 -16.28 -12.68 7.03
CA ILE A 88 -15.39 -12.06 6.05
C ILE A 88 -16.17 -11.72 4.78
N GLY A 89 -17.06 -12.59 4.30
CA GLY A 89 -17.89 -12.34 3.12
C GLY A 89 -18.81 -11.12 3.26
N ASN A 90 -19.42 -10.93 4.44
CA ASN A 90 -20.22 -9.73 4.72
C ASN A 90 -19.37 -8.46 4.77
N ARG A 91 -18.16 -8.52 5.34
CA ARG A 91 -17.21 -7.40 5.34
C ARG A 91 -16.71 -7.09 3.93
N LEU A 92 -16.35 -8.10 3.15
CA LEU A 92 -15.90 -7.97 1.76
C LEU A 92 -16.96 -7.31 0.88
N LYS A 93 -18.24 -7.66 1.09
CA LYS A 93 -19.36 -7.03 0.37
C LYS A 93 -19.50 -5.53 0.69
N ARG A 94 -19.09 -5.09 1.89
CA ARG A 94 -19.25 -3.71 2.36
C ARG A 94 -18.01 -2.85 2.14
N TYR A 95 -16.82 -3.42 2.28
CA TYR A 95 -15.54 -2.72 2.33
C TYR A 95 -14.58 -3.12 1.20
N GLY A 96 -14.99 -4.03 0.32
CA GLY A 96 -14.13 -4.54 -0.74
C GLY A 96 -12.93 -5.33 -0.21
N SER A 97 -11.90 -5.47 -1.04
CA SER A 97 -10.73 -6.31 -0.73
C SER A 97 -9.82 -5.73 0.36
N SER A 98 -9.98 -4.46 0.76
CA SER A 98 -9.15 -3.85 1.80
C SER A 98 -9.19 -4.61 3.14
N VAL A 99 -10.29 -5.32 3.40
CA VAL A 99 -10.49 -6.15 4.61
C VAL A 99 -9.32 -7.11 4.86
N TYR A 100 -8.65 -7.57 3.80
CA TYR A 100 -7.51 -8.48 3.91
C TYR A 100 -6.19 -7.79 4.26
N ALA A 101 -6.08 -6.49 4.05
CA ALA A 101 -4.97 -5.65 4.50
C ALA A 101 -5.19 -5.11 5.93
N ASP A 102 -6.10 -5.71 6.71
CA ASP A 102 -6.44 -5.33 8.08
C ASP A 102 -7.04 -3.92 8.25
N PHE A 103 -7.59 -3.33 7.19
CA PHE A 103 -8.32 -2.06 7.24
C PHE A 103 -9.56 -2.06 6.36
N CYS A 104 -10.58 -1.30 6.73
CA CYS A 104 -11.87 -1.31 6.05
C CYS A 104 -12.18 0.08 5.48
N LEU A 105 -11.76 0.30 4.23
CA LEU A 105 -12.17 1.49 3.49
C LEU A 105 -13.58 1.26 2.94
N GLY A 106 -14.42 2.29 2.93
CA GLY A 106 -15.72 2.21 2.28
C GLY A 106 -15.59 1.94 0.78
N ASP A 107 -16.69 1.48 0.16
CA ASP A 107 -16.82 1.45 -1.30
C ASP A 107 -17.90 2.48 -1.72
N PRO A 108 -17.52 3.64 -2.31
CA PRO A 108 -16.18 3.98 -2.79
C PRO A 108 -15.23 4.46 -1.67
N VAL A 109 -13.92 4.31 -1.92
CA VAL A 109 -12.86 4.76 -0.99
C VAL A 109 -12.89 6.29 -0.81
N PRO A 110 -12.93 6.82 0.42
CA PRO A 110 -12.89 8.25 0.68
C PRO A 110 -11.45 8.79 0.57
N LEU A 111 -10.90 8.83 -0.64
CA LEU A 111 -9.47 9.13 -0.86
C LEU A 111 -9.02 10.47 -0.26
N GLU A 112 -9.85 11.52 -0.35
CA GLU A 112 -9.53 12.84 0.22
C GLU A 112 -9.33 12.76 1.75
N GLU A 113 -10.27 12.14 2.45
CA GLU A 113 -10.22 11.92 3.90
C GLU A 113 -9.01 11.07 4.31
N VAL A 114 -8.70 10.02 3.55
CA VAL A 114 -7.52 9.18 3.81
C VAL A 114 -6.23 10.00 3.67
N VAL A 115 -6.14 10.84 2.64
CA VAL A 115 -4.98 11.73 2.46
C VAL A 115 -4.87 12.72 3.61
N GLU A 116 -5.98 13.28 4.07
CA GLU A 116 -6.00 14.19 5.22
C GLU A 116 -5.48 13.52 6.51
N HIS A 117 -5.92 12.30 6.82
CA HIS A 117 -5.40 11.55 7.98
C HIS A 117 -3.89 11.28 7.86
N VAL A 118 -3.39 10.90 6.68
CA VAL A 118 -1.95 10.69 6.47
C VAL A 118 -1.16 11.98 6.67
N VAL A 119 -1.65 13.10 6.13
CA VAL A 119 -1.01 14.41 6.30
C VAL A 119 -1.00 14.82 7.78
N GLN A 120 -2.09 14.58 8.51
CA GLN A 120 -2.21 14.93 9.92
C GLN A 120 -1.30 14.08 10.82
N ASP A 121 -1.29 12.76 10.64
CA ASP A 121 -0.45 11.85 11.43
C ASP A 121 1.05 12.12 11.22
N ALA A 122 1.42 12.58 10.03
CA ALA A 122 2.81 12.83 9.69
C ALA A 122 3.37 14.16 10.20
N VAL A 123 2.56 14.96 10.90
CA VAL A 123 3.03 16.12 11.66
C VAL A 123 3.81 15.68 12.90
N ASP A 124 3.55 14.47 13.41
CA ASP A 124 4.26 13.93 14.58
C ASP A 124 5.66 13.42 14.18
N PRO A 125 6.75 14.04 14.67
CA PRO A 125 8.11 13.62 14.36
C PRO A 125 8.44 12.22 14.90
N ASP A 126 7.83 11.79 16.00
CA ASP A 126 8.04 10.45 16.55
C ASP A 126 7.39 9.40 15.65
N ARG A 127 6.21 9.71 15.08
CA ARG A 127 5.52 8.88 14.09
C ARG A 127 6.33 8.73 12.81
N VAL A 128 6.94 9.82 12.31
CA VAL A 128 7.82 9.80 11.13
C VAL A 128 9.11 9.03 11.43
N ALA A 129 9.68 9.16 12.62
CA ALA A 129 10.88 8.42 13.02
C ALA A 129 10.61 6.90 13.16
N ALA A 130 9.44 6.53 13.69
CA ALA A 130 9.03 5.13 13.82
C ALA A 130 8.71 4.47 12.47
N ASN A 131 8.38 5.27 11.45
CA ASN A 131 8.01 4.81 10.12
C ASN A 131 8.94 5.43 9.07
N PRO A 132 10.16 4.89 8.86
CA PRO A 132 11.12 5.48 7.94
C PRO A 132 10.69 5.39 6.46
N LEU A 133 9.84 4.41 6.11
CA LEU A 133 9.33 4.22 4.75
C LEU A 133 7.90 4.72 4.63
N ALA A 134 7.60 5.42 3.53
CA ALA A 134 6.31 6.05 3.31
C ALA A 134 5.15 5.05 3.34
N ARG A 135 5.37 3.83 2.80
CA ARG A 135 4.37 2.76 2.83
C ARG A 135 3.98 2.34 4.25
N ASP A 136 4.92 2.36 5.19
CA ASP A 136 4.71 1.87 6.56
C ASP A 136 3.91 2.93 7.33
N LEU A 137 4.22 4.20 7.13
CA LEU A 137 3.43 5.32 7.66
C LEU A 137 1.98 5.25 7.14
N VAL A 138 1.79 5.16 5.81
CA VAL A 138 0.45 5.11 5.21
C VAL A 138 -0.31 3.88 5.70
N TYR A 139 0.32 2.71 5.78
CA TYR A 139 -0.30 1.50 6.31
C TYR A 139 -0.78 1.68 7.76
N GLN A 140 0.07 2.20 8.64
CA GLN A 140 -0.29 2.40 10.05
C GLN A 140 -1.43 3.41 10.21
N THR A 141 -1.36 4.55 9.51
CA THR A 141 -2.43 5.56 9.51
C THR A 141 -3.75 4.94 9.05
N VAL A 142 -3.77 4.24 7.91
CA VAL A 142 -5.01 3.68 7.38
C VAL A 142 -5.58 2.63 8.33
N ARG A 143 -4.74 1.78 8.92
CA ARG A 143 -5.17 0.76 9.88
C ARG A 143 -5.76 1.36 11.17
N GLU A 144 -5.20 2.46 11.66
CA GLU A 144 -5.64 3.10 12.89
C GLU A 144 -6.92 3.92 12.71
N HIS A 145 -7.04 4.66 11.61
CA HIS A 145 -8.20 5.51 11.33
C HIS A 145 -9.37 4.74 10.69
N TYR A 146 -9.11 3.61 10.03
CA TYR A 146 -10.12 2.81 9.33
C TYR A 146 -10.10 1.33 9.76
N PRO A 147 -10.25 1.03 11.07
CA PRO A 147 -10.25 -0.34 11.55
C PRO A 147 -11.47 -1.09 11.02
N CYS A 148 -11.29 -2.36 10.68
CA CYS A 148 -12.42 -3.21 10.36
C CYS A 148 -13.28 -3.49 11.60
N PRO A 149 -14.59 -3.23 11.57
CA PRO A 149 -15.44 -3.46 12.72
C PRO A 149 -15.47 -4.94 13.09
N ASP A 150 -15.44 -5.21 14.39
CA ASP A 150 -15.71 -6.54 14.93
C ASP A 150 -17.13 -6.93 14.57
N GLY A 151 -17.21 -7.90 13.66
CA GLY A 151 -18.48 -8.36 13.08
C GLY A 151 -19.43 -8.88 14.15
N ASP A 152 -20.53 -8.15 14.33
CA ASP A 152 -21.77 -8.65 14.94
C ASP A 152 -22.35 -9.80 14.10
#